data_AF-A0A1F8LC24-F1
#
_entry.id   AF-A0A1F8LC24-F1
#
_cell.length_a   1.000
_cell.length_b   1.000
_cell.length_c   1.000
_cell.angle_alpha   90.00
_cell.angle_beta   90.00
_cell.angle_gamma   90.00
#
_symmetry.space_group_name_H-M   'P 1'
#
loop_
_entity.id
_entity.type
_entity.pdbx_description
1 polymer ?
#
loop_
_entity_poly.entity_id
_entity_poly.type
_entity_poly.pdbx_seq_one_letter_code
_entity_poly.pdbx_strand_id
1 'polypeptide(L)'
;MMRPGFLACAALVMVMAACQEPPATEPVARGRQVFRQQGCAECHRIDGSGGTLGPDLSHIATVAAGRRAGASPEEYIRESLDSPGAYVVPGYNDVMPRGLTRRLSAFEVDSLVRYLMTHR
;
A
#
# COMPACT_ATOMS: atom_id res chain seq x y z
N MET A 1 55.79 -37.14 -3.70
CA MET A 1 54.45 -37.62 -3.27
C MET A 1 53.80 -36.52 -2.45
N MET A 2 52.47 -36.49 -2.46
CA MET A 2 51.62 -35.28 -2.51
C MET A 2 51.54 -34.42 -1.22
N ARG A 3 51.23 -33.14 -1.47
CA ARG A 3 51.12 -31.96 -0.58
C ARG A 3 49.86 -32.01 0.34
N PRO A 4 49.77 -31.14 1.35
CA PRO A 4 49.03 -31.34 2.59
C PRO A 4 47.55 -30.92 2.53
N GLY A 5 46.79 -31.49 3.48
CA GLY A 5 45.81 -30.78 4.31
C GLY A 5 44.71 -30.01 3.59
N PHE A 6 43.55 -30.65 3.47
CA PHE A 6 42.30 -30.06 3.03
C PHE A 6 42.05 -28.68 3.64
N LEU A 7 41.93 -27.68 2.77
CA LEU A 7 41.44 -26.36 3.10
C LEU A 7 40.09 -26.50 3.82
N ALA A 8 39.99 -25.83 4.97
CA ALA A 8 38.70 -25.50 5.56
C ALA A 8 37.90 -24.68 4.55
N CYS A 9 36.84 -25.28 3.99
CA CYS A 9 35.77 -24.52 3.37
C CYS A 9 35.11 -23.68 4.46
N ALA A 10 35.57 -22.44 4.60
CA ALA A 10 34.79 -21.39 5.22
C ALA A 10 33.49 -21.29 4.40
N ALA A 11 32.42 -21.87 4.92
CA ALA A 11 31.08 -21.67 4.40
C ALA A 11 30.76 -20.18 4.56
N LEU A 12 31.01 -19.43 3.49
CA LEU A 12 30.51 -18.08 3.33
C LEU A 12 29.00 -18.20 3.23
N VAL A 13 28.31 -18.08 4.36
CA VAL A 13 26.88 -17.83 4.40
C VAL A 13 26.68 -16.45 3.78
N MET A 14 26.58 -16.38 2.45
CA MET A 14 26.09 -15.21 1.77
C MET A 14 24.65 -15.01 2.22
N VAL A 15 24.45 -13.95 2.97
CA VAL A 15 23.17 -13.44 3.42
C VAL A 15 22.23 -13.40 2.21
N MET A 16 21.19 -14.22 2.24
CA MET A 16 20.02 -14.08 1.39
C MET A 16 19.31 -12.79 1.83
N ALA A 17 19.83 -11.65 1.39
CA ALA A 17 19.14 -10.38 1.51
C ALA A 17 17.88 -10.46 0.65
N ALA A 18 16.77 -10.75 1.31
CA ALA A 18 15.44 -10.75 0.72
C ALA A 18 15.22 -9.45 -0.08
N CYS A 19 14.49 -9.55 -1.18
CA CYS A 19 14.10 -8.45 -2.07
C CYS A 19 13.17 -7.43 -1.38
N GLN A 20 13.61 -6.79 -0.29
CA GLN A 20 12.91 -5.68 0.33
C GLN A 20 13.50 -4.38 -0.21
N GLU A 21 12.72 -3.75 -1.10
CA GLU A 21 12.99 -2.39 -1.57
C GLU A 21 13.10 -1.46 -0.36
N PRO A 22 14.16 -0.62 -0.26
CA PRO A 22 14.30 0.33 0.84
C PRO A 22 13.08 1.27 0.88
N PRO A 23 12.72 1.82 2.05
CA PRO A 23 11.63 2.78 2.14
C PRO A 23 11.90 3.99 1.23
N ALA A 24 10.98 4.26 0.30
CA ALA A 24 11.04 5.46 -0.51
C ALA A 24 10.83 6.70 0.36
N THR A 25 11.55 7.78 0.06
CA THR A 25 11.47 9.05 0.81
C THR A 25 10.57 10.07 0.11
N GLU A 26 10.41 9.98 -1.20
CA GLU A 26 9.47 10.82 -1.95
C GLU A 26 8.03 10.40 -1.62
N PRO A 27 7.13 11.32 -1.24
CA PRO A 27 5.80 10.97 -0.73
C PRO A 27 4.94 10.07 -1.63
N VAL A 28 4.87 10.34 -2.94
CA VAL A 28 4.04 9.55 -3.86
C VAL A 28 4.63 8.15 -4.05
N ALA A 29 5.95 8.05 -4.21
CA ALA A 29 6.67 6.78 -4.28
C ALA A 29 6.49 5.98 -2.98
N ARG A 30 6.57 6.63 -1.81
CA ARG A 30 6.30 5.98 -0.51
C ARG A 30 4.87 5.48 -0.43
N GLY A 31 3.90 6.29 -0.86
CA GLY A 31 2.49 5.90 -0.86
C GLY A 31 2.21 4.69 -1.73
N ARG A 32 2.83 4.63 -2.92
CA ARG A 32 2.79 3.45 -3.79
C ARG A 32 3.39 2.22 -3.11
N GLN A 33 4.53 2.38 -2.43
CA GLN A 33 5.17 1.28 -1.71
C GLN A 33 4.29 0.78 -0.55
N VAL A 34 3.68 1.68 0.22
CA VAL A 34 2.72 1.36 1.29
C VAL A 34 1.51 0.63 0.72
N PHE A 35 0.93 1.10 -0.39
CA PHE A 35 -0.22 0.47 -1.05
C PHE A 35 0.05 -1.02 -1.37
N ARG A 36 1.26 -1.33 -1.86
CA ARG A 36 1.68 -2.73 -2.11
C ARG A 36 1.95 -3.49 -0.82
N GLN A 37 2.73 -2.91 0.10
CA GLN A 37 3.18 -3.58 1.34
C GLN A 37 2.03 -3.90 2.29
N GLN A 38 0.98 -3.08 2.30
CA GLN A 38 -0.19 -3.27 3.16
C GLN A 38 -1.30 -4.10 2.49
N GLY A 39 -1.04 -4.68 1.31
CA GLY A 39 -1.98 -5.56 0.63
C GLY A 39 -3.23 -4.85 0.09
N CYS A 40 -3.18 -3.53 -0.14
CA CYS A 40 -4.33 -2.80 -0.67
C CYS A 40 -4.76 -3.33 -2.04
N ALA A 41 -3.78 -3.72 -2.86
CA ALA A 41 -3.97 -4.30 -4.19
C ALA A 41 -4.70 -5.66 -4.19
N GLU A 42 -4.75 -6.37 -3.07
CA GLU A 42 -5.48 -7.64 -2.96
C GLU A 42 -7.00 -7.44 -3.07
N CYS A 43 -7.48 -6.26 -2.68
CA CYS A 43 -8.90 -5.93 -2.71
C CYS A 43 -9.24 -4.86 -3.74
N HIS A 44 -8.34 -3.89 -3.95
CA HIS A 44 -8.57 -2.75 -4.83
C HIS A 44 -7.75 -2.86 -6.11
N ARG A 45 -8.36 -2.40 -7.20
CA ARG A 45 -7.73 -2.27 -8.49
C ARG A 45 -7.30 -0.84 -8.77
N ILE A 46 -6.18 -0.68 -9.48
CA ILE A 46 -5.71 0.56 -10.10
C ILE A 46 -5.24 0.23 -11.52
N ASP A 47 -5.72 0.96 -12.51
CA ASP A 47 -5.34 0.87 -13.92
C ASP A 47 -5.39 -0.56 -14.47
N GLY A 48 -6.43 -1.31 -14.09
CA GLY A 48 -6.62 -2.70 -14.52
C GLY A 48 -5.89 -3.76 -13.68
N SER A 49 -5.06 -3.38 -12.70
CA SER A 49 -4.29 -4.30 -11.85
C SER A 49 -4.74 -4.31 -10.39
N GLY A 50 -4.92 -5.51 -9.81
CA GLY A 50 -5.36 -5.72 -8.42
C GLY A 50 -6.70 -6.46 -8.33
N GLY A 51 -7.26 -6.49 -7.12
CA GLY A 51 -8.52 -7.18 -6.80
C GLY A 51 -9.78 -6.38 -7.13
N THR A 52 -10.92 -7.06 -7.08
CA THR A 52 -12.26 -6.48 -7.33
C THR A 52 -13.18 -6.56 -6.12
N LEU A 53 -12.66 -6.98 -4.95
CA LEU A 53 -13.43 -7.10 -3.72
C LEU A 53 -13.83 -5.71 -3.18
N GLY A 54 -12.96 -4.71 -3.36
CA GLY A 54 -13.21 -3.31 -3.07
C GLY A 54 -13.37 -2.48 -4.35
N PRO A 55 -13.85 -1.23 -4.23
CA PRO A 55 -14.03 -0.33 -5.37
C PRO A 55 -12.73 -0.07 -6.13
N ASP A 56 -12.85 0.07 -7.45
CA ASP A 56 -11.77 0.50 -8.32
C ASP A 56 -11.28 1.91 -7.91
N LEU A 57 -9.96 2.05 -7.78
CA LEU A 57 -9.30 3.28 -7.34
C LEU A 57 -8.61 4.05 -8.47
N SER A 58 -8.72 3.59 -9.72
CA SER A 58 -8.08 4.23 -10.89
C SER A 58 -8.45 5.71 -11.07
N HIS A 59 -9.64 6.11 -10.60
CA HIS A 59 -10.14 7.48 -10.67
C HIS A 59 -10.56 8.02 -9.30
N ILE A 60 -9.97 7.49 -8.21
CA ILE A 60 -10.41 7.80 -6.85
C ILE A 60 -10.37 9.30 -6.53
N ALA A 61 -9.35 10.01 -7.02
CA ALA A 61 -9.20 11.46 -6.82
C ALA A 61 -10.35 12.26 -7.45
N THR A 62 -10.94 11.74 -8.53
CA THR A 62 -12.08 12.38 -9.23
C THR A 62 -13.40 12.02 -8.57
N VAL A 63 -13.62 10.74 -8.26
CA VAL A 63 -14.93 10.27 -7.76
C VAL A 63 -15.15 10.52 -6.27
N ALA A 64 -14.08 10.68 -5.48
CA ALA A 64 -14.17 10.85 -4.03
C ALA A 64 -14.99 12.08 -3.61
N ALA A 65 -14.87 13.21 -4.32
CA ALA A 65 -15.64 14.43 -4.06
C ALA A 65 -17.16 14.20 -4.07
N GLY A 66 -17.64 13.24 -4.87
CA GLY A 66 -19.07 12.92 -4.97
C GLY A 66 -19.58 11.92 -3.93
N ARG A 67 -18.69 11.31 -3.14
CA ARG A 67 -19.08 10.22 -2.22
C ARG A 67 -19.57 10.72 -0.87
N ARG A 68 -18.99 11.81 -0.35
CA ARG A 68 -19.39 12.39 0.93
C ARG A 68 -19.63 13.89 0.79
N ALA A 69 -20.86 14.30 1.04
CA ALA A 69 -21.24 15.71 0.97
C ALA A 69 -20.37 16.56 1.92
N GLY A 70 -19.75 17.60 1.36
CA GLY A 70 -18.93 18.55 2.10
C GLY A 70 -17.49 18.12 2.38
N ALA A 71 -17.06 16.92 1.99
CA ALA A 71 -15.67 16.48 2.13
C ALA A 71 -14.88 16.70 0.84
N SER A 72 -13.61 17.09 0.96
CA SER A 72 -12.68 17.03 -0.17
C SER A 72 -12.36 15.57 -0.55
N PRO A 73 -11.84 15.31 -1.77
CA PRO A 73 -11.29 14.00 -2.12
C PRO A 73 -10.28 13.46 -1.10
N GLU A 74 -9.35 14.30 -0.65
CA GLU A 74 -8.33 13.96 0.33
C GLU A 74 -8.94 13.58 1.68
N GLU A 75 -9.93 14.33 2.14
CA GLU A 75 -10.64 14.07 3.40
C GLU A 75 -11.41 12.74 3.33
N TYR A 76 -12.11 12.48 2.22
CA TYR A 76 -12.81 11.22 2.00
C TYR A 76 -11.84 10.03 1.98
N ILE A 77 -10.71 10.15 1.27
CA ILE A 77 -9.71 9.08 1.19
C ILE A 77 -9.09 8.84 2.57
N ARG A 78 -8.75 9.90 3.31
CA ARG A 78 -8.20 9.79 4.67
C ARG A 78 -9.18 9.13 5.63
N GLU A 79 -10.44 9.55 5.62
CA GLU A 79 -11.50 8.92 6.44
C GLU A 79 -11.67 7.44 6.08
N SER A 80 -11.61 7.08 4.80
CA SER A 80 -11.72 5.68 4.36
C SER A 80 -10.59 4.81 4.92
N LEU A 81 -9.39 5.37 5.14
CA LEU A 81 -8.25 4.66 5.74
C LEU A 81 -8.34 4.59 7.27
N ASP A 82 -8.73 5.70 7.91
CA ASP A 82 -8.77 5.83 9.38
C ASP A 82 -10.01 5.18 9.99
N SER A 83 -11.16 5.34 9.33
CA SER A 83 -12.47 4.83 9.73
C SER A 83 -13.15 4.08 8.57
N PRO A 84 -12.59 2.94 8.11
CA PRO A 84 -13.26 2.13 7.10
C PRO A 84 -14.69 1.78 7.54
N GLY A 85 -15.63 1.76 6.59
CA GLY A 85 -17.05 1.54 6.86
C GLY A 85 -17.84 2.78 7.32
N ALA A 86 -17.19 3.90 7.63
CA ALA A 86 -17.89 5.19 7.82
C ALA A 86 -18.66 5.60 6.55
N TYR A 87 -18.12 5.23 5.39
CA TYR A 87 -18.81 5.26 4.11
C TYR A 87 -18.50 3.98 3.33
N VAL A 88 -19.54 3.28 2.88
CA VAL A 88 -19.43 2.11 2.00
C VAL A 88 -19.98 2.47 0.63
N VAL A 89 -19.17 2.30 -0.42
CA VAL A 89 -19.58 2.59 -1.79
C VAL A 89 -20.75 1.68 -2.17
N PRO A 90 -21.85 2.20 -2.75
CA PRO A 90 -22.96 1.38 -3.21
C PRO A 90 -22.51 0.23 -4.12
N GLY A 91 -23.00 -0.98 -3.86
CA GLY A 91 -22.62 -2.20 -4.58
C GLY A 91 -21.43 -2.96 -3.98
N TYR A 92 -20.81 -2.46 -2.89
CA TYR A 92 -19.75 -3.16 -2.16
C TYR A 92 -20.18 -3.56 -0.75
N ASN A 93 -19.57 -4.64 -0.24
CA ASN A 93 -19.73 -5.06 1.15
C ASN A 93 -18.76 -4.30 2.06
N ASP A 94 -19.11 -4.16 3.34
CA ASP A 94 -18.23 -3.57 4.35
C ASP A 94 -17.14 -4.56 4.78
N VAL A 95 -16.11 -4.70 3.94
CA VAL A 95 -15.00 -5.65 4.15
C VAL A 95 -13.63 -4.99 4.23
N MET A 96 -13.56 -3.65 4.11
CA MET A 96 -12.30 -2.93 4.23
C MET A 96 -11.76 -3.07 5.67
N PRO A 97 -10.55 -3.64 5.88
CA PRO A 97 -10.07 -3.99 7.21
C PRO A 97 -9.98 -2.78 8.15
N ARG A 98 -10.34 -2.94 9.42
CA ARG A 98 -10.24 -1.87 10.43
C ARG A 98 -8.83 -1.73 10.98
N GLY A 99 -8.46 -0.49 11.32
CA GLY A 99 -7.19 -0.20 11.98
C GLY A 99 -5.97 -0.37 11.08
N LEU A 100 -6.13 -0.16 9.76
CA LEU A 100 -5.04 -0.13 8.77
C LEU A 100 -3.97 0.90 9.18
N THR A 101 -4.39 2.09 9.60
CA THR A 101 -3.49 3.18 9.97
C THR A 101 -2.77 2.96 11.30
N ARG A 102 -3.20 2.01 12.15
CA ARG A 102 -2.48 1.69 13.41
C ARG A 102 -1.09 1.11 13.19
N ARG A 103 -0.83 0.57 12.00
CA ARG A 103 0.47 -0.02 11.61
C ARG A 103 1.30 0.92 10.75
N LEU A 104 0.82 2.14 10.53
CA LEU A 104 1.44 3.15 9.67
C LEU A 104 1.78 4.38 10.49
N SER A 105 2.92 4.98 10.21
CA SER A 105 3.27 6.32 10.66
C SER A 105 2.37 7.36 9.97
N ALA A 106 2.26 8.54 10.59
CA ALA A 106 1.54 9.67 9.99
C ALA A 106 2.05 10.01 8.58
N PHE A 107 3.37 9.92 8.36
CA PHE A 107 3.97 10.13 7.05
C PHE A 107 3.51 9.09 6.02
N GLU A 108 3.44 7.81 6.39
CA GLU A 108 2.98 6.75 5.49
C GLU A 108 1.51 6.89 5.10
N VAL A 109 0.65 7.27 6.06
CA VAL A 109 -0.77 7.54 5.78
C VAL A 109 -0.91 8.73 4.83
N ASP A 110 -0.20 9.81 5.10
CA ASP A 110 -0.22 11.02 4.27
C ASP A 110 0.36 10.75 2.86
N SER A 111 1.44 9.99 2.77
CA SER A 111 2.00 9.48 1.52
C SER A 111 1.01 8.62 0.73
N LEU A 112 0.29 7.72 1.40
CA LEU A 112 -0.73 6.88 0.76
C LEU A 112 -1.89 7.72 0.20
N VAL A 113 -2.36 8.71 0.96
CA VAL A 113 -3.37 9.67 0.46
C VAL A 113 -2.84 10.41 -0.77
N ARG A 114 -1.61 10.95 -0.72
CA ARG A 114 -1.01 11.64 -1.88
C ARG A 114 -0.87 10.74 -3.10
N TYR A 115 -0.47 9.49 -2.91
CA TYR A 115 -0.42 8.51 -3.99
C TYR A 115 -1.80 8.29 -4.60
N LEU A 116 -2.84 8.05 -3.78
CA LEU A 116 -4.20 7.88 -4.30
C LEU A 116 -4.71 9.13 -5.03
N MET A 117 -4.34 10.33 -4.57
CA MET A 117 -4.67 11.59 -5.23
C MET A 117 -4.05 11.77 -6.63
N THR A 118 -3.07 10.97 -7.03
CA THR A 118 -2.54 10.99 -8.41
C THR A 118 -3.40 10.24 -9.42
N HIS A 119 -4.46 9.53 -8.98
CA HIS A 119 -5.29 8.67 -9.83
C HIS A 119 -6.64 9.35 -10.11
N ARG A 120 -6.71 10.02 -11.26
CA ARG A 120 -7.83 10.91 -11.67
C ARG A 120 -8.64 10.30 -12.79
#